data_AF-A0A2N9L3Q0-F1
#
_entry.id   AF-A0A2N9L3Q0-F1
#
_cell.length_a   1.000
_cell.length_b   1.000
_cell.length_c   1.000
_cell.angle_alpha   90.00
_cell.angle_beta   90.00
_cell.angle_gamma   90.00
#
_symmetry.space_group_name_H-M   'P 1'
#
loop_
_entity.id
_entity.type
_entity.pdbx_description
1 polymer ?
#
loop_
_entity_poly.entity_id
_entity_poly.type
_entity_poly.pdbx_seq_one_letter_code
_entity_poly.pdbx_strand_id
1 'polypeptide(L)'
;MESLISDNIPAEVNYQVVAQCAEEIENIENAPAVSMRPYLIKSGQKSLLTTISIYSLPGESAEHMRFLYMNPEAIRVWEEMGKAPRIIGAQVRPPHAALLTLGIPFSE
;
A
#
# COMPACT_ATOMS: atom_id res chain seq x y z
N MET A 1 -31.07 -31.11 -15.72
CA MET A 1 -29.67 -30.78 -16.03
C MET A 1 -29.66 -29.31 -16.38
N GLU A 2 -29.32 -28.45 -15.42
CA GLU A 2 -29.03 -27.03 -15.65
C GLU A 2 -28.19 -26.56 -14.46
N SER A 3 -26.88 -26.52 -14.70
CA SER A 3 -25.89 -25.75 -13.96
C SER A 3 -26.11 -24.27 -14.30
N LEU A 4 -25.93 -23.37 -13.34
CA LEU A 4 -25.35 -22.03 -13.49
C LEU A 4 -25.53 -21.27 -12.17
N ILE A 5 -24.48 -21.23 -11.35
CA ILE A 5 -23.91 -20.03 -10.69
C ILE A 5 -22.55 -20.54 -10.18
N SER A 6 -21.54 -20.49 -11.05
CA SER A 6 -20.14 -20.57 -10.64
C SER A 6 -19.68 -19.12 -10.45
N ASP A 7 -19.40 -18.79 -9.20
CA ASP A 7 -18.29 -17.93 -8.77
C ASP A 7 -18.13 -16.58 -9.49
N ASN A 8 -18.90 -15.59 -9.03
CA ASN A 8 -18.38 -14.23 -8.98
C ASN A 8 -17.78 -14.00 -7.58
N ILE A 9 -16.67 -14.68 -7.28
CA ILE A 9 -15.77 -14.22 -6.24
C ILE A 9 -15.16 -12.93 -6.82
N PRO A 10 -15.43 -11.73 -6.27
CA PRO A 10 -14.74 -10.54 -6.72
C PRO A 10 -13.25 -10.81 -6.56
N ALA A 11 -12.49 -10.66 -7.65
CA ALA A 11 -11.03 -10.83 -7.64
C ALA A 11 -10.47 -10.20 -6.36
N GLU A 12 -9.83 -11.00 -5.52
CA GLU A 12 -9.40 -10.55 -4.19
C GLU A 12 -8.64 -9.23 -4.32
N VAL A 13 -9.15 -8.21 -3.64
CA VAL A 13 -8.54 -6.88 -3.66
C VAL A 13 -7.15 -7.01 -3.02
N ASN A 14 -6.11 -6.77 -3.81
CA ASN A 14 -4.73 -6.92 -3.33
C ASN A 14 -4.11 -5.63 -2.82
N TYR A 15 -4.71 -4.46 -3.07
CA TYR A 15 -4.15 -3.16 -2.68
C TYR A 15 -5.21 -2.18 -2.21
N GLN A 16 -4.91 -1.48 -1.11
CA GLN A 16 -5.63 -0.29 -0.67
C GLN A 16 -4.92 0.97 -1.18
N VAL A 17 -5.71 1.98 -1.55
CA VAL A 17 -5.22 3.29 -2.01
C VAL A 17 -5.24 4.25 -0.83
N VAL A 18 -4.06 4.63 -0.37
CA VAL A 18 -3.86 5.60 0.71
C VAL A 18 -3.50 6.94 0.09
N ALA A 19 -4.28 7.97 0.37
CA ALA A 19 -3.97 9.33 -0.05
C ALA A 19 -3.12 10.04 1.00
N GLN A 20 -2.19 10.87 0.56
CA GLN A 20 -1.39 11.74 1.42
C GLN A 20 -1.48 13.19 0.94
N CYS A 21 -1.75 14.11 1.86
CA CYS A 21 -1.74 15.55 1.60
C CYS A 21 -0.33 16.15 1.67
N ALA A 22 -0.20 17.44 1.34
CA ALA A 22 1.08 18.15 1.37
C ALA A 22 1.77 18.09 2.74
N GLU A 23 1.03 18.37 3.82
CA GLU A 23 1.56 18.37 5.19
C GLU A 23 2.04 16.98 5.61
N GLU A 24 1.36 15.93 5.18
CA GLU A 24 1.76 14.55 5.46
C GLU A 24 3.05 14.17 4.72
N ILE A 25 3.28 14.68 3.52
CA ILE A 25 4.50 14.41 2.74
C ILE A 25 5.71 15.15 3.29
N GLU A 26 5.53 16.36 3.83
CA GLU A 26 6.59 17.11 4.48
C GLU A 26 7.18 16.37 5.68
N ASN A 27 6.38 15.55 6.36
CA ASN A 27 6.88 14.63 7.38
C ASN A 27 7.54 13.41 6.72
N ILE A 28 8.87 13.37 6.73
CA ILE A 28 9.66 12.28 6.15
C ILE A 28 9.33 10.90 6.74
N GLU A 29 8.83 10.83 7.98
CA GLU A 29 8.41 9.58 8.60
C GLU A 29 7.19 8.96 7.90
N ASN A 30 6.50 9.70 7.04
CA ASN A 30 5.41 9.20 6.20
C ASN A 30 5.88 8.71 4.82
N ALA A 31 7.18 8.63 4.59
CA ALA A 31 7.76 7.92 3.45
C ALA A 31 8.06 6.46 3.84
N PRO A 32 7.40 5.45 3.22
CA PRO A 32 7.57 4.04 3.61
C PRO A 32 9.01 3.55 3.57
N ALA A 33 9.79 3.94 2.56
CA ALA A 33 11.20 3.55 2.44
C ALA A 33 12.07 4.12 3.59
N VAL A 34 11.66 5.23 4.21
CA VAL A 34 12.40 5.91 5.27
C VAL A 34 12.05 5.35 6.63
N SER A 35 10.76 5.17 6.95
CA SER A 35 10.33 4.80 8.30
C SER A 35 9.98 3.32 8.45
N MET A 36 9.29 2.73 7.47
CA MET A 36 8.82 1.34 7.58
C MET A 36 9.96 0.33 7.49
N ARG A 37 10.91 0.54 6.57
CA ARG A 37 12.04 -0.40 6.44
C ARG A 37 12.89 -0.47 7.72
N PRO A 38 13.31 0.64 8.35
CA PRO A 38 13.98 0.58 9.65
C PRO A 38 13.09 0.03 10.76
N TYR A 39 11.79 0.33 10.78
CA TYR A 39 10.86 -0.24 11.75
C TYR A 39 10.88 -1.78 11.69
N LEU A 40 10.67 -2.37 10.52
CA LEU A 40 10.68 -3.83 10.31
C LEU A 40 12.00 -4.48 10.72
N ILE A 41 13.12 -3.80 10.48
CA ILE A 41 14.44 -4.28 10.91
C ILE A 41 14.57 -4.28 12.44
N LYS A 42 14.13 -3.20 13.09
CA LYS A 42 14.24 -3.00 14.54
C LYS A 42 13.25 -3.85 15.34
N SER A 43 12.05 -4.07 14.82
CA SER A 43 11.01 -4.89 15.44
C SER A 43 11.21 -6.40 15.23
N GLY A 44 12.23 -6.80 14.47
CA GLY A 44 12.50 -8.22 14.16
C GLY A 44 11.63 -8.79 13.03
N GLN A 45 10.75 -7.99 12.44
CA GLN A 45 9.79 -8.38 11.40
C GLN A 45 10.39 -8.36 9.97
N LYS A 46 11.67 -8.71 9.80
CA LYS A 46 12.38 -8.59 8.51
C LYS A 46 11.77 -9.46 7.39
N SER A 47 11.13 -10.57 7.73
CA SER A 47 10.45 -11.44 6.75
C SER A 47 9.32 -10.70 6.03
N LEU A 48 8.71 -9.68 6.63
CA LEU A 48 7.68 -8.88 5.96
C LEU A 48 8.25 -8.11 4.76
N LEU A 49 9.56 -7.83 4.71
CA LEU A 49 10.17 -7.19 3.53
C LEU A 49 10.04 -8.03 2.25
N THR A 50 9.83 -9.35 2.37
CA THR A 50 9.60 -10.25 1.22
C THR A 50 8.12 -10.45 0.92
N THR A 51 7.22 -9.74 1.62
CA THR A 51 5.76 -9.94 1.53
C THR A 51 5.03 -8.63 1.29
N ILE A 52 5.51 -7.52 1.85
CA ILE A 52 4.92 -6.20 1.60
C ILE A 52 5.20 -5.74 0.18
N SER A 53 4.27 -4.97 -0.36
CA SER A 53 4.40 -4.28 -1.62
C SER A 53 3.77 -2.91 -1.48
N ILE A 54 4.59 -1.86 -1.64
CA ILE A 54 4.13 -0.47 -1.58
C ILE A 54 4.56 0.25 -2.84
N TYR A 55 3.59 0.78 -3.57
CA TYR A 55 3.83 1.60 -4.75
C TYR A 55 3.43 3.04 -4.47
N SER A 56 4.10 3.99 -5.10
CA SER A 56 3.75 5.41 -5.02
C SER A 56 3.42 5.99 -6.39
N LEU A 57 2.45 6.90 -6.41
CA LEU A 57 2.12 7.71 -7.58
C LEU A 57 1.97 9.17 -7.12
N PRO A 58 2.60 10.15 -7.80
CA PRO A 58 2.33 11.55 -7.55
C PRO A 58 0.86 11.87 -7.79
N GLY A 59 0.28 12.71 -6.95
CA GLY A 59 -1.03 13.31 -7.23
C GLY A 59 -0.89 14.76 -7.68
N GLU A 60 -2.02 15.40 -7.93
CA GLU A 60 -2.08 16.70 -8.63
C GLU A 60 -2.66 17.83 -7.78
N SER A 61 -2.97 17.56 -6.50
CA SER A 61 -3.56 18.56 -5.60
C SER A 61 -2.92 18.53 -4.22
N ALA A 62 -3.00 19.64 -3.49
CA ALA A 62 -2.49 19.73 -2.11
C ALA A 62 -3.15 18.72 -1.16
N GLU A 63 -4.42 18.38 -1.40
CA GLU A 63 -5.16 17.39 -0.62
C GLU A 63 -4.73 15.94 -0.94
N HIS A 64 -4.31 15.69 -2.19
CA HIS A 64 -3.86 14.39 -2.67
C HIS A 64 -2.55 14.56 -3.44
N MET A 65 -1.47 14.84 -2.72
CA MET A 65 -0.15 15.07 -3.31
C MET A 65 0.57 13.76 -3.65
N ARG A 66 0.23 12.66 -2.95
CA ARG A 66 0.77 11.33 -3.23
C ARG A 66 -0.27 10.26 -2.92
N PHE A 67 -0.34 9.27 -3.80
CA PHE A 67 -1.05 8.04 -3.55
C PHE A 67 -0.06 6.93 -3.23
N LEU A 68 -0.36 6.14 -2.22
CA LEU A 68 0.32 4.89 -1.92
C LEU A 68 -0.63 3.72 -2.18
N TYR A 69 -0.17 2.74 -2.95
CA TYR A 69 -0.88 1.49 -3.16
C TYR A 69 -0.20 0.44 -2.30
N MET A 70 -0.89 0.01 -1.24
CA MET A 70 -0.34 -0.85 -0.19
C MET A 70 -1.11 -2.16 -0.16
N ASN A 71 -0.40 -3.28 -0.20
CA ASN A 71 -1.01 -4.58 0.04
C ASN A 71 -1.43 -4.74 1.52
N PRO A 72 -2.26 -5.74 1.88
CA PRO A 72 -2.80 -5.86 3.24
C PRO A 72 -1.72 -5.89 4.32
N GLU A 73 -0.59 -6.57 4.09
CA GLU A 73 0.50 -6.62 5.06
C GLU A 73 1.18 -5.25 5.23
N ALA A 74 1.32 -4.46 4.17
CA ALA A 74 1.85 -3.10 4.27
C ALA A 74 0.94 -2.18 5.08
N ILE A 75 -0.38 -2.32 4.96
CA ILE A 75 -1.36 -1.55 5.73
C ILE A 75 -1.26 -1.89 7.22
N ARG A 76 -1.23 -3.17 7.56
CA ARG A 76 -1.08 -3.63 8.95
C ARG A 76 0.17 -3.05 9.60
N VAL A 77 1.31 -3.10 8.91
CA VAL A 77 2.56 -2.51 9.41
C VAL A 77 2.44 -0.99 9.57
N TRP A 78 1.75 -0.29 8.66
CA TRP A 78 1.51 1.15 8.77
C TRP A 78 0.73 1.49 10.05
N GLU A 79 -0.32 0.72 10.33
CA GLU A 79 -1.13 0.85 11.55
C GLU A 79 -0.35 0.50 12.82
N GLU A 80 0.46 -0.57 12.81
CA GLU A 80 1.34 -0.96 13.93
C GLU A 80 2.39 0.11 14.25
N MET A 81 2.82 0.89 13.25
CA MET A 81 3.69 2.05 13.43
C MET A 81 2.96 3.26 14.04
N GLY A 82 1.68 3.14 14.37
CA GLY A 82 0.84 4.20 14.92
C GLY A 82 0.38 5.22 13.88
N LYS A 83 0.42 4.89 12.60
CA LYS A 83 -0.03 5.77 11.51
C LYS A 83 -1.47 5.43 11.12
N ALA A 84 -2.29 6.44 10.90
CA ALA A 84 -3.68 6.27 10.47
C ALA A 84 -3.79 6.55 8.95
N PRO A 85 -3.87 5.52 8.09
CA PRO A 85 -3.92 5.75 6.65
C PRO A 85 -5.27 6.34 6.22
N ARG A 86 -5.24 7.42 5.42
CA ARG A 86 -6.43 7.92 4.73
C ARG A 86 -6.72 7.06 3.50
N ILE A 87 -7.47 5.98 3.70
CA ILE A 87 -7.87 5.07 2.62
C ILE A 87 -8.99 5.71 1.80
N ILE A 88 -8.79 5.82 0.49
CA ILE A 88 -9.75 6.43 -0.45
C ILE A 88 -10.30 5.45 -1.49
N GLY A 89 -9.83 4.20 -1.48
CA GLY A 89 -10.24 3.19 -2.44
C GLY A 89 -9.43 1.91 -2.34
N ALA A 90 -9.70 0.98 -3.25
CA ALA A 90 -9.00 -0.29 -3.32
C ALA A 90 -8.97 -0.81 -4.76
N GLN A 91 -7.96 -1.63 -5.09
CA GLN A 91 -7.78 -2.20 -6.43
C GLN A 91 -6.99 -3.52 -6.40
N VAL A 92 -7.16 -4.33 -7.44
CA VAL A 92 -6.53 -5.65 -7.57
C VAL A 92 -5.03 -5.56 -7.85
N ARG A 93 -4.57 -4.49 -8.50
CA ARG A 93 -3.16 -4.28 -8.83
C ARG A 93 -2.81 -2.80 -8.81
N PRO A 94 -1.57 -2.38 -8.55
CA PRO A 94 -1.16 -0.97 -8.66
C PRO A 94 -1.31 -0.44 -10.09
N PRO A 95 -1.47 0.89 -10.30
CA PRO A 95 -1.41 1.47 -11.63
C PRO A 95 -0.03 1.24 -12.26
N HIS A 96 0.03 1.09 -13.59
CA HIS A 96 1.29 0.87 -14.29
C HIS A 96 2.29 2.02 -14.12
N ALA A 97 1.79 3.25 -13.94
CA ALA A 97 2.61 4.42 -13.69
C ALA A 97 3.15 4.53 -12.25
N ALA A 98 2.65 3.70 -11.31
CA ALA A 98 3.09 3.75 -9.93
C ALA A 98 4.45 3.05 -9.75
N LEU A 99 5.33 3.65 -8.94
CA LEU A 99 6.69 3.17 -8.73
C LEU A 99 6.78 2.36 -7.44
N LEU A 100 7.42 1.19 -7.52
CA LEU A 100 7.71 0.38 -6.33
C LEU A 100 8.61 1.19 -5.38
N THR A 101 8.08 1.44 -4.18
CA THR A 101 8.73 2.25 -3.15
C THR A 101 9.36 1.37 -2.08
N LEU A 102 8.72 0.27 -1.70
CA LEU A 102 9.24 -0.69 -0.73
C LEU A 102 8.67 -2.09 -0.96
N GLY A 103 9.51 -3.10 -0.72
CA GLY A 103 9.11 -4.50 -0.69
C GLY A 103 9.37 -5.22 -2.01
N ILE A 104 8.54 -6.22 -2.31
CA ILE A 104 8.60 -6.98 -3.56
C ILE A 104 7.60 -6.43 -4.57
N PRO A 105 7.90 -6.52 -5.88
CA PRO A 105 6.94 -6.15 -6.90
C PRO A 105 5.72 -7.09 -6.87
N PHE A 106 4.56 -6.57 -7.28
CA PHE A 106 3.38 -7.35 -7.61
C PHE A 106 3.76 -8.46 -8.60
N SER A 107 3.41 -9.70 -8.24
CA SER A 107 3.49 -10.87 -9.11
C SER A 107 2.06 -11.36 -9.40
N GLU A 108 1.77 -11.61 -10.67
CA GLU A 108 0.52 -12.23 -11.13
C GLU A 108 0.37 -13.70 -10.70
#